data_AF-A0A151IVP2-F1
#
_entry.id   AF-A0A151IVP2-F1
#
_cell.length_a   1.000
_cell.length_b   1.000
_cell.length_c   1.000
_cell.angle_alpha   90.00
_cell.angle_beta   90.00
_cell.angle_gamma   90.00
#
_symmetry.space_group_name_H-M   'P 1'
#
loop_
_entity.id
_entity.type
_entity.pdbx_description
1 polymer ?
#
loop_
_entity_poly.entity_id
_entity_poly.type
_entity_poly.pdbx_seq_one_letter_code
_entity_poly.pdbx_strand_id
1 'polypeptide(L)'
;MIGDTAQIDNKELIEWIDGIPFSRPARNLTRNFSDAVLTAEVLKLYYPRHVELHNYVPANSINIKKENWKMLNRKVLAKLDMKLSSDTIHQLANGSQDAVEKLLTKLRVKVLRDGVEMHKPKLKDVESNILNNHICDALANVTTERIEDANDENVQRTIYTELKQELREKKEVISTLNHKITYLESSMKLKDLRISSLAAQILQNAVEMDRSAKSQSIDDARAKLRSRSHNFHEAKTY
;
A
#
# COMPACT_ATOMS: atom_id res chain seq x y z
N MET A 1 -19.25 -4.71 28.56
CA MET A 1 -18.03 -4.01 28.99
C MET A 1 -17.04 -4.04 27.84
N ILE A 2 -16.40 -2.89 27.63
CA ILE A 2 -15.53 -2.50 26.51
C ILE A 2 -14.35 -3.47 26.34
N GLY A 3 -14.04 -3.90 25.11
CA GLY A 3 -12.90 -4.79 24.87
C GLY A 3 -12.49 -5.06 23.43
N ASP A 4 -13.01 -4.36 22.41
CA ASP A 4 -12.49 -4.51 21.03
C ASP A 4 -11.29 -3.57 20.81
N THR A 5 -10.17 -3.86 21.46
CA THR A 5 -8.87 -3.42 20.93
C THR A 5 -8.48 -4.42 19.85
N ALA A 6 -8.88 -4.16 18.61
CA ALA A 6 -8.42 -4.90 17.44
C ALA A 6 -6.89 -4.96 17.50
N GLN A 7 -6.37 -6.15 17.80
CA GLN A 7 -4.95 -6.44 17.85
C GLN A 7 -4.48 -6.40 16.40
N ILE A 8 -3.96 -5.25 15.96
CA ILE A 8 -3.36 -5.11 14.63
C ILE A 8 -2.20 -6.10 14.57
N ASP A 9 -2.25 -7.02 13.61
CA ASP A 9 -1.18 -7.97 13.39
C ASP A 9 0.12 -7.21 13.11
N ASN A 10 1.22 -7.61 13.77
CA ASN A 10 2.53 -6.95 13.64
C ASN A 10 2.94 -6.81 12.15
N LYS A 11 2.57 -7.80 11.33
CA LYS A 11 2.76 -7.78 9.87
C LYS A 11 2.05 -6.62 9.18
N GLU A 12 0.80 -6.36 9.52
CA GLU A 12 0.01 -5.28 8.93
C GLU A 12 0.55 -3.89 9.33
N LEU A 13 1.06 -3.79 10.57
CA LEU A 13 1.74 -2.58 11.03
C LEU A 13 3.04 -2.35 10.25
N ILE A 14 3.84 -3.39 10.02
CA ILE A 14 5.07 -3.31 9.23
C ILE A 14 4.75 -2.91 7.78
N GLU A 15 3.76 -3.54 7.15
CA GLU A 15 3.34 -3.19 5.77
C GLU A 15 2.88 -1.74 5.66
N TRP A 16 2.16 -1.23 6.67
CA TRP A 16 1.77 0.18 6.71
C TRP A 16 2.99 1.11 6.81
N ILE A 17 3.96 0.78 7.67
CA ILE A 17 5.20 1.54 7.81
C ILE A 17 6.04 1.49 6.53
N ASP A 18 6.17 0.33 5.88
CA ASP A 18 6.92 0.17 4.63
C ASP A 18 6.29 0.95 3.46
N GLY A 19 4.98 1.21 3.52
CA GLY A 19 4.29 2.10 2.57
C GLY A 19 4.60 3.59 2.74
N ILE A 20 5.27 3.99 3.82
CA ILE A 20 5.61 5.39 4.10
C ILE A 20 6.99 5.73 3.49
N PRO A 21 7.11 6.81 2.69
CA PRO A 21 8.37 7.21 2.09
C PRO A 21 9.29 7.88 3.11
N PHE A 22 9.95 7.10 3.96
CA PHE A 22 10.95 7.61 4.90
C PHE A 22 12.24 8.05 4.21
N SER A 23 12.96 8.96 4.87
CA SER A 23 14.28 9.41 4.42
C SER A 23 15.34 8.29 4.48
N ARG A 24 15.06 7.22 5.21
CA ARG A 24 15.98 6.09 5.46
C ARG A 24 15.23 4.77 5.68
N PRO A 25 15.82 3.60 5.37
CA PRO A 25 15.17 2.31 5.56
C PRO A 25 14.91 1.97 7.04
N ALA A 26 13.66 1.71 7.41
CA ALA A 26 13.26 1.41 8.78
C ALA A 26 13.22 -0.12 9.08
N ARG A 27 14.37 -0.80 9.00
CA ARG A 27 14.43 -2.28 9.12
C ARG A 27 14.15 -2.83 10.54
N ASN A 28 14.30 -2.00 11.58
CA ASN A 28 14.08 -2.40 12.98
C ASN A 28 13.23 -1.33 13.67
N LEU A 29 11.93 -1.60 13.82
CA LEU A 29 10.95 -0.65 14.36
C LEU A 29 11.36 -0.14 15.74
N THR A 30 11.71 -1.02 16.68
CA THR A 30 11.98 -0.61 18.06
C THR A 30 13.17 0.33 18.16
N ARG A 31 14.28 0.01 17.48
CA ARG A 31 15.47 0.85 17.46
C ARG A 31 15.21 2.16 16.71
N ASN A 32 14.57 2.09 15.55
CA ASN A 32 14.49 3.23 14.63
C ASN A 32 13.45 4.27 15.08
N PHE A 33 12.43 3.85 15.84
CA PHE A 33 11.46 4.76 16.42
C PHE A 33 11.86 5.26 17.82
N SER A 34 12.90 4.67 18.45
CA SER A 34 13.27 5.02 19.83
C SER A 34 13.70 6.49 20.05
N ASP A 35 14.18 7.18 19.01
CA ASP A 35 14.66 8.57 19.10
C ASP A 35 13.61 9.63 18.70
N ALA A 36 12.36 9.20 18.44
CA ALA A 36 11.24 10.02 17.95
C ALA A 36 11.41 10.66 16.56
N VAL A 37 12.57 10.53 15.90
CA VAL A 37 12.82 11.20 14.61
C VAL A 37 11.96 10.59 13.51
N LEU A 38 11.91 9.25 13.40
CA LEU A 38 11.03 8.61 12.44
C LEU A 38 9.55 8.85 12.75
N THR A 39 9.17 8.90 14.02
CA THR A 39 7.80 9.27 14.41
C THR A 39 7.46 10.68 13.96
N ALA A 40 8.41 11.62 14.05
CA ALA A 40 8.23 12.97 13.54
C ALA A 40 8.11 12.98 12.01
N GLU A 41 8.87 12.17 11.27
CA GLU A 41 8.71 12.01 9.82
C GLU A 41 7.31 11.52 9.45
N VAL A 42 6.80 10.48 10.13
CA VAL A 42 5.41 10.01 9.93
C VAL A 42 4.42 11.16 10.18
N LEU A 43 4.55 11.84 11.32
CA LEU A 43 3.65 12.93 11.68
C LEU A 43 3.76 14.13 10.74
N LYS A 44 4.92 14.38 10.13
CA LYS A 44 5.11 15.46 9.15
C LYS A 44 4.31 15.23 7.89
N LEU A 45 4.19 13.97 7.44
CA LEU A 45 3.42 13.61 6.25
C LEU A 45 1.92 13.90 6.43
N TYR A 46 1.37 13.58 7.60
CA TYR A 46 -0.07 13.73 7.86
C TYR A 46 -0.43 15.09 8.48
N TYR A 47 0.47 15.71 9.24
CA TYR A 47 0.26 16.96 9.96
C TYR A 47 1.40 17.97 9.71
N PRO A 48 1.62 18.41 8.46
CA PRO A 48 2.80 19.20 8.08
C PRO A 48 2.92 20.54 8.82
N ARG A 49 1.80 21.13 9.27
CA ARG A 49 1.77 22.38 10.04
C ARG A 49 2.15 22.22 11.51
N HIS A 50 2.16 21.00 12.04
CA HIS A 50 2.44 20.74 13.46
C HIS A 50 3.86 20.27 13.72
N VAL A 51 4.54 19.73 12.70
CA VAL A 51 5.88 19.14 12.84
C VAL A 51 6.93 19.98 12.13
N GLU A 52 7.98 20.30 12.86
CA GLU A 52 9.19 20.95 12.38
C GLU A 52 10.36 19.96 12.56
N LEU A 53 10.79 19.31 11.47
CA LEU A 53 11.78 18.22 11.56
C LEU A 53 13.14 18.67 12.12
N HIS A 54 13.52 19.93 11.92
CA HIS A 54 14.79 20.49 12.43
C HIS A 54 14.88 20.49 13.96
N ASN A 55 13.75 20.33 14.66
CA ASN A 55 13.72 20.25 16.13
C ASN A 55 14.12 18.87 16.68
N TYR A 56 14.21 17.84 15.83
CA TYR A 56 14.44 16.46 16.24
C TYR A 56 15.75 15.97 15.64
N VAL A 57 16.74 15.76 16.49
CA VAL A 57 18.08 15.31 16.06
C VAL A 57 18.21 13.81 16.35
N PRO A 58 18.67 12.99 15.38
CA PRO A 58 18.95 11.58 15.61
C PRO A 58 19.91 11.38 16.78
N ALA A 59 19.56 10.48 17.71
CA ALA A 59 20.29 10.37 18.95
C ALA A 59 20.45 8.92 19.43
N ASN A 60 21.64 8.61 19.93
CA ASN A 60 21.92 7.34 20.61
C ASN A 60 21.81 7.46 22.13
N SER A 61 21.99 8.66 22.69
CA SER A 61 21.87 8.93 24.13
C SER A 61 20.42 8.90 24.59
N ILE A 62 20.13 8.08 25.61
CA ILE A 62 18.78 7.95 26.20
C ILE A 62 18.20 9.29 26.66
N ASN A 63 19.05 10.20 27.15
CA ASN A 63 18.60 11.51 27.61
C ASN A 63 18.14 12.38 26.44
N ILE A 64 18.89 12.39 25.33
CA ILE A 64 18.51 13.13 24.13
C ILE A 64 17.24 12.53 23.50
N LYS A 65 17.13 11.19 23.46
CA LYS A 65 15.90 10.51 23.01
C LYS A 65 14.69 10.94 23.82
N LYS A 66 14.81 11.00 25.16
CA LYS A 66 13.74 11.50 26.04
C LYS A 66 13.38 12.95 25.76
N GLU A 67 14.36 13.82 25.52
CA GLU A 67 14.09 15.22 25.16
C GLU A 67 13.36 15.33 23.80
N ASN A 68 13.77 14.57 22.78
CA ASN A 68 13.04 14.48 21.52
C ASN A 68 11.58 14.05 21.74
N TRP A 69 11.35 13.01 22.54
CA TRP A 69 10.00 12.54 22.87
C TRP A 69 9.18 13.56 23.66
N LYS A 70 9.76 14.23 24.66
CA LYS A 70 9.09 15.30 25.41
C LYS A 70 8.70 16.45 24.49
N MET A 71 9.59 16.83 23.57
CA MET A 71 9.34 17.88 22.60
C MET A 71 8.23 17.49 21.63
N LEU A 72 8.26 16.28 21.08
CA LEU A 72 7.23 15.75 20.20
C LEU A 72 5.88 15.67 20.91
N ASN A 73 5.88 15.22 22.16
CA ASN A 73 4.69 15.14 23.00
C ASN A 73 4.05 16.51 23.20
N ARG A 74 4.86 17.51 23.58
CA ARG A 74 4.37 18.88 23.84
C ARG A 74 3.92 19.62 22.58
N LYS A 75 4.71 19.56 21.50
CA LYS A 75 4.46 20.35 20.28
C LYS A 75 3.40 19.73 19.38
N VAL A 76 3.34 18.39 19.33
CA VAL A 76 2.58 17.64 18.31
C VAL A 76 1.52 16.75 18.94
N LEU A 77 1.91 15.74 19.72
CA LEU A 77 0.97 14.73 20.20
C LEU A 77 -0.10 15.31 21.13
N ALA A 78 0.23 16.34 21.91
CA ALA A 78 -0.73 17.06 22.73
C ALA A 78 -1.84 17.75 21.93
N LYS A 79 -1.56 18.18 20.69
CA LYS A 79 -2.54 18.78 19.77
C LYS A 79 -3.39 17.73 19.06
N LEU A 80 -2.93 16.49 19.05
CA LEU A 80 -3.62 15.34 18.45
C LEU A 80 -4.38 14.51 19.49
N ASP A 81 -4.51 15.00 20.73
CA ASP A 81 -5.09 14.26 21.86
C ASP A 81 -4.42 12.90 22.14
N MET A 82 -3.13 12.79 21.81
CA MET A 82 -2.30 11.59 21.98
C MET A 82 -1.21 11.79 23.05
N LYS A 83 -1.49 12.57 24.09
CA LYS A 83 -0.51 12.89 25.14
C LYS A 83 0.09 11.62 25.74
N LEU A 84 1.41 11.57 25.80
CA LEU A 84 2.18 10.49 26.41
C LEU A 84 2.52 10.81 27.86
N SER A 85 2.48 9.79 28.72
CA SER A 85 2.95 9.90 30.11
C SER A 85 4.48 9.87 30.17
N SER A 86 5.05 10.33 31.28
CA SER A 86 6.51 10.28 31.49
C SER A 86 7.06 8.85 31.45
N ASP A 87 6.30 7.88 31.95
CA ASP A 87 6.68 6.46 31.91
C ASP A 87 6.71 5.94 30.47
N THR A 88 5.66 6.22 29.68
CA THR A 88 5.62 5.81 28.27
C THR A 88 6.77 6.45 27.46
N ILE A 89 7.09 7.72 27.70
CA ILE A 89 8.26 8.37 27.10
C ILE A 89 9.55 7.65 27.46
N HIS A 90 9.70 7.21 28.71
CA HIS A 90 10.85 6.43 29.15
C HIS A 90 10.93 5.09 28.41
N GLN A 91 9.82 4.35 28.31
CA GLN A 91 9.75 3.07 27.59
C GLN A 91 10.08 3.21 26.10
N LEU A 92 9.53 4.25 25.45
CA LEU A 92 9.79 4.55 24.04
C LEU A 92 11.27 4.90 23.79
N ALA A 93 11.86 5.73 24.65
CA ALA A 93 13.26 6.11 24.53
C ALA A 93 14.21 4.91 24.70
N ASN A 94 13.84 3.92 25.52
CA ASN A 94 14.57 2.66 25.67
C ASN A 94 14.33 1.67 24.52
N GLY A 95 13.43 1.97 23.58
CA GLY A 95 13.08 1.07 22.48
C GLY A 95 12.28 -0.15 22.94
N SER A 96 11.44 0.00 23.97
CA SER A 96 10.52 -1.06 24.39
C SER A 96 9.57 -1.40 23.24
N GLN A 97 9.55 -2.66 22.83
CA GLN A 97 8.77 -3.13 21.69
C GLN A 97 7.28 -2.85 21.86
N ASP A 98 6.73 -3.23 23.01
CA ASP A 98 5.32 -3.03 23.35
C ASP A 98 4.91 -1.55 23.32
N ALA A 99 5.78 -0.66 23.84
CA ALA A 99 5.50 0.77 23.84
C ALA A 99 5.49 1.35 22.42
N VAL A 100 6.45 0.94 21.58
CA VAL A 100 6.55 1.39 20.19
C VAL A 100 5.35 0.88 19.38
N GLU A 101 5.02 -0.40 19.47
CA GLU A 101 3.87 -1.00 18.77
C GLU A 101 2.55 -0.33 19.18
N LYS A 102 2.31 -0.14 20.48
CA LYS A 102 1.11 0.57 20.97
C LYS A 102 1.02 1.99 20.45
N LEU A 103 2.13 2.72 20.40
CA LEU A 103 2.15 4.08 19.85
C LEU A 103 1.83 4.08 18.37
N LEU A 104 2.48 3.21 17.58
CA LEU A 104 2.30 3.14 16.13
C LEU A 104 0.88 2.71 15.76
N THR A 105 0.30 1.75 16.48
CA THR A 105 -1.11 1.36 16.31
C THR A 105 -2.05 2.52 16.60
N LYS A 106 -1.85 3.23 17.72
CA LYS A 106 -2.65 4.44 18.04
C LYS A 106 -2.50 5.51 16.96
N LEU A 107 -1.27 5.71 16.47
CA LEU A 107 -0.96 6.69 15.44
C LEU A 107 -1.64 6.33 14.12
N ARG A 108 -1.59 5.06 13.71
CA ARG A 108 -2.24 4.55 12.50
C ARG A 108 -3.75 4.78 12.56
N VAL A 109 -4.40 4.37 13.64
CA VAL A 109 -5.86 4.60 13.83
C VAL A 109 -6.19 6.08 13.81
N LYS A 110 -5.39 6.92 14.46
CA LYS A 110 -5.56 8.38 14.48
C LYS A 110 -5.45 8.97 13.08
N VAL A 111 -4.39 8.62 12.35
CA VAL A 111 -4.13 9.09 10.99
C VAL A 111 -5.20 8.63 10.01
N LEU A 112 -5.66 7.37 10.10
CA LEU A 112 -6.74 6.87 9.24
C LEU A 112 -8.06 7.59 9.52
N ARG A 113 -8.40 7.78 10.79
CA ARG A 113 -9.60 8.53 11.19
C ARG A 113 -9.52 9.98 10.73
N ASP A 114 -8.40 10.64 11.01
CA ASP A 114 -8.21 12.05 10.67
C ASP A 114 -8.05 12.21 9.15
N GLY A 115 -7.50 11.24 8.42
CA GLY A 115 -7.41 11.22 6.96
C GLY A 115 -8.77 11.05 6.27
N VAL A 116 -9.71 10.31 6.89
CA VAL A 116 -11.12 10.29 6.48
C VAL A 116 -11.78 11.65 6.75
N GLU A 117 -11.41 12.33 7.84
CA GLU A 117 -11.88 13.68 8.17
C GLU A 117 -11.25 14.78 7.30
N MET A 118 -10.04 14.60 6.76
CA MET A 118 -9.41 15.53 5.81
C MET A 118 -10.09 15.52 4.43
N HIS A 119 -10.92 14.51 4.15
CA HIS A 119 -11.80 14.43 2.96
C HIS A 119 -13.27 14.78 3.23
N LYS A 120 -13.64 15.12 4.46
CA LYS A 120 -14.84 15.92 4.70
C LYS A 120 -14.43 17.39 4.72
N PRO A 121 -14.92 18.23 3.80
CA PRO A 121 -14.88 19.66 4.06
C PRO A 121 -15.54 19.88 5.42
N LYS A 122 -14.81 20.46 6.37
CA LYS A 122 -15.41 20.98 7.60
C LYS A 122 -16.26 22.19 7.23
N LEU A 123 -17.43 21.93 6.66
CA LEU A 123 -18.54 22.88 6.65
C LEU A 123 -19.19 22.77 8.03
N LYS A 124 -18.62 23.48 9.00
CA LYS A 124 -19.37 23.92 10.17
C LYS A 124 -19.03 25.39 10.37
N ASP A 125 -20.10 26.17 10.48
CA ASP A 125 -20.16 27.56 10.98
C ASP A 125 -20.27 28.67 9.92
N VAL A 126 -21.16 28.54 8.92
CA VAL A 126 -21.71 29.72 8.19
C VAL A 126 -23.23 29.64 7.96
N GLU A 127 -23.87 28.48 8.11
CA GLU A 127 -25.26 28.30 7.65
C GLU A 127 -26.36 28.81 8.61
N SER A 128 -26.03 29.36 9.78
CA SER A 128 -27.04 29.82 10.76
C SER A 128 -27.23 31.34 10.84
N ASN A 129 -26.46 32.16 10.11
CA ASN A 129 -26.52 33.63 10.26
C ASN A 129 -27.06 34.41 9.06
N ILE A 130 -27.43 33.76 7.94
CA ILE A 130 -27.86 34.48 6.73
C ILE A 130 -29.40 34.63 6.60
N LEU A 131 -30.21 33.91 7.40
CA LEU A 131 -31.68 34.00 7.30
C LEU A 131 -32.34 34.89 8.38
N ASN A 132 -31.59 35.49 9.30
CA ASN A 132 -32.18 36.18 10.46
C ASN A 132 -31.96 37.69 10.54
N ASN A 133 -31.54 38.38 9.46
CA ASN A 133 -31.57 39.83 9.43
C ASN A 133 -32.31 40.37 8.20
N HIS A 134 -33.61 40.55 8.42
CA HIS A 134 -34.41 41.68 7.97
C HIS A 134 -34.49 41.94 6.45
N ILE A 135 -35.57 41.40 5.87
CA ILE A 135 -36.53 42.24 5.15
C ILE A 135 -36.89 43.40 6.11
N CYS A 136 -36.43 44.61 5.81
CA CYS A 136 -37.20 45.86 5.87
C CYS A 136 -36.32 47.05 5.45
N ASP A 137 -36.91 47.85 4.56
CA ASP A 137 -36.72 49.28 4.34
C ASP A 137 -35.60 49.75 3.39
N ALA A 138 -36.06 49.91 2.14
CA ALA A 138 -35.53 50.81 1.13
C ALA A 138 -35.32 52.23 1.67
N LEU A 139 -34.13 52.82 1.47
CA LEU A 139 -33.95 54.18 0.93
C LEU A 139 -32.44 54.53 0.79
N ALA A 140 -32.10 55.20 -0.31
CA ALA A 140 -30.92 56.05 -0.53
C ALA A 140 -29.53 55.35 -0.48
N ASN A 141 -28.91 55.11 -1.64
CA ASN A 141 -28.05 56.04 -2.36
C ASN A 141 -26.87 56.59 -1.53
N VAL A 142 -25.71 56.60 -2.20
CA VAL A 142 -24.49 57.37 -1.92
C VAL A 142 -23.41 56.60 -1.15
N THR A 143 -22.44 56.11 -1.94
CA THR A 143 -20.99 56.05 -1.71
C THR A 143 -20.49 55.93 -0.28
N THR A 144 -19.63 54.94 -0.02
CA THR A 144 -18.22 55.15 0.46
C THR A 144 -17.54 53.77 0.60
N GLU A 145 -16.50 53.57 -0.22
CA GLU A 145 -15.24 52.84 0.06
C GLU A 145 -15.26 51.52 0.84
N ARG A 146 -14.81 50.44 0.18
CA ARG A 146 -13.55 49.73 0.50
C ARG A 146 -13.29 48.60 -0.50
N ILE A 147 -12.21 48.76 -1.24
CA ILE A 147 -11.67 47.83 -2.23
C ILE A 147 -10.71 46.86 -1.52
N GLU A 148 -11.01 45.57 -1.73
CA GLU A 148 -10.13 44.40 -1.93
C GLU A 148 -9.35 43.78 -0.75
N ASP A 149 -9.90 42.67 -0.24
CA ASP A 149 -9.15 41.55 0.34
C ASP A 149 -9.55 40.25 -0.41
N ALA A 150 -9.17 40.15 -1.68
CA ALA A 150 -9.56 39.06 -2.59
C ALA A 150 -8.46 37.99 -2.83
N ASN A 151 -7.30 38.10 -2.18
CA ASN A 151 -6.14 37.27 -2.53
C ASN A 151 -5.98 35.96 -1.72
N ASP A 152 -6.58 35.81 -0.53
CA ASP A 152 -6.38 34.59 0.29
C ASP A 152 -7.37 33.45 -0.08
N GLU A 153 -8.63 33.77 -0.40
CA GLU A 153 -9.61 32.76 -0.86
C GLU A 153 -9.28 32.20 -2.25
N ASN A 154 -8.75 33.04 -3.14
CA ASN A 154 -8.45 32.65 -4.52
C ASN A 154 -7.28 31.66 -4.58
N VAL A 155 -6.23 31.87 -3.78
CA VAL A 155 -5.08 30.96 -3.69
C VAL A 155 -5.48 29.61 -3.11
N GLN A 156 -6.31 29.59 -2.07
CA GLN A 156 -6.82 28.35 -1.49
C GLN A 156 -7.74 27.58 -2.45
N ARG A 157 -8.56 28.29 -3.23
CA ARG A 157 -9.39 27.69 -4.28
C ARG A 157 -8.55 27.07 -5.39
N THR A 158 -7.51 27.76 -5.87
CA THR A 158 -6.61 27.27 -6.92
C THR A 158 -5.90 25.99 -6.50
N ILE A 159 -5.29 25.96 -5.30
CA ILE A 159 -4.59 24.77 -4.78
C ILE A 159 -5.55 23.59 -4.63
N TYR A 160 -6.77 23.83 -4.13
CA TYR A 160 -7.78 22.77 -4.03
C TYR A 160 -8.20 22.23 -5.40
N THR A 161 -8.36 23.09 -6.40
CA THR A 161 -8.71 22.66 -7.75
C THR A 161 -7.60 21.88 -8.43
N GLU A 162 -6.34 22.27 -8.24
CA GLU A 162 -5.17 21.57 -8.75
C GLU A 162 -5.04 20.18 -8.12
N LEU A 163 -5.16 20.08 -6.79
CA LEU A 163 -5.08 18.79 -6.10
C LEU A 163 -6.23 17.84 -6.52
N LYS A 164 -7.43 18.39 -6.76
CA LYS A 164 -8.58 17.62 -7.26
C LYS A 164 -8.37 17.16 -8.70
N GLN A 165 -7.68 17.95 -9.52
CA GLN A 165 -7.30 17.58 -10.89
C GLN A 165 -6.22 16.48 -10.87
N GLU A 166 -5.17 16.64 -10.08
CA GLU A 166 -4.10 15.64 -9.93
C GLU A 166 -4.68 14.29 -9.45
N LEU A 167 -5.63 14.32 -8.53
CA LEU A 167 -6.32 13.13 -8.05
C LEU A 167 -7.16 12.45 -9.15
N ARG A 168 -7.75 13.22 -10.07
CA ARG A 168 -8.45 12.65 -11.24
C ARG A 168 -7.48 11.97 -12.19
N GLU A 169 -6.37 12.63 -12.50
CA GLU A 169 -5.34 12.10 -13.40
C GLU A 169 -4.73 10.81 -12.83
N LYS A 170 -4.39 10.79 -11.54
CA LYS A 170 -3.88 9.57 -10.89
C LYS A 170 -4.90 8.43 -10.94
N LYS A 171 -6.20 8.71 -10.76
CA LYS A 171 -7.27 7.70 -10.88
C LYS A 171 -7.38 7.14 -12.30
N GLU A 172 -7.23 7.99 -13.32
CA GLU A 172 -7.25 7.55 -14.71
C GLU A 172 -6.07 6.64 -15.04
N VAL A 173 -4.86 7.00 -14.59
CA VAL A 173 -3.67 6.15 -14.72
C VAL A 173 -3.88 4.78 -14.07
N ILE A 174 -4.44 4.74 -12.85
CA ILE A 174 -4.77 3.48 -12.17
C ILE A 174 -5.77 2.66 -13.00
N SER A 175 -6.80 3.29 -13.56
CA SER A 175 -7.77 2.61 -14.42
C SER A 175 -7.11 1.99 -15.66
N THR A 176 -6.25 2.74 -16.34
CA THR A 176 -5.49 2.24 -17.51
C THR A 176 -4.56 1.09 -17.15
N LEU A 177 -3.84 1.20 -16.04
CA LEU A 177 -2.94 0.15 -15.57
C LEU A 177 -3.71 -1.13 -15.22
N ASN A 178 -4.84 -1.02 -14.53
CA ASN A 178 -5.69 -2.16 -14.20
C ASN A 178 -6.19 -2.86 -15.47
N HIS A 179 -6.64 -2.12 -16.47
CA HIS A 179 -7.03 -2.70 -17.75
C HIS A 179 -5.86 -3.45 -18.41
N LYS A 180 -4.66 -2.88 -18.36
CA LYS A 180 -3.44 -3.52 -18.89
C LYS A 180 -3.07 -4.80 -18.14
N ILE A 181 -3.22 -4.81 -16.81
CA ILE A 181 -3.01 -6.00 -15.98
C ILE A 181 -3.99 -7.10 -16.41
N THR A 182 -5.30 -6.81 -16.46
CA THR A 182 -6.31 -7.78 -16.88
C THR A 182 -6.06 -8.34 -18.28
N TYR A 183 -5.63 -7.49 -19.21
CA TYR A 183 -5.24 -7.92 -20.55
C TYR A 183 -4.05 -8.89 -20.53
N LEU A 184 -2.98 -8.54 -19.81
CA LEU A 184 -1.79 -9.38 -19.71
C LEU A 184 -2.09 -10.71 -19.02
N GLU A 185 -2.88 -10.71 -17.96
CA GLU A 185 -3.33 -11.93 -17.26
C GLU A 185 -4.11 -12.86 -18.20
N SER A 186 -5.01 -12.31 -19.01
CA SER A 186 -5.78 -13.08 -19.99
C SER A 186 -4.88 -13.65 -21.09
N SER A 187 -3.93 -12.86 -21.58
CA SER A 187 -2.95 -13.30 -22.59
C SER A 187 -2.05 -14.43 -22.06
N MET A 188 -1.58 -14.31 -20.82
CA MET A 188 -0.76 -15.31 -20.15
C MET A 188 -1.51 -16.62 -19.99
N LYS A 189 -2.76 -16.59 -19.48
CA LYS A 189 -3.62 -17.78 -19.38
C LYS A 189 -3.79 -18.50 -20.72
N LEU A 190 -4.00 -17.75 -21.80
CA LEU A 190 -4.16 -18.33 -23.14
C LEU A 190 -2.85 -18.99 -23.63
N LYS A 191 -1.71 -18.35 -23.37
CA LYS A 191 -0.39 -18.93 -23.68
C LYS A 191 -0.12 -20.19 -22.86
N ASP A 192 -0.45 -20.22 -21.58
CA ASP A 192 -0.30 -21.40 -20.72
C ASP A 192 -1.17 -22.58 -21.17
N LEU A 193 -2.42 -22.30 -21.56
CA LEU A 193 -3.32 -23.28 -22.19
C LEU A 193 -2.70 -23.83 -23.48
N ARG A 194 -2.13 -22.96 -24.31
CA ARG A 194 -1.49 -23.38 -25.57
C ARG A 194 -0.24 -24.22 -25.32
N ILE A 195 0.59 -23.83 -24.36
CA ILE A 195 1.78 -24.60 -23.94
C ILE A 195 1.35 -25.98 -23.44
N SER A 196 0.34 -26.05 -22.58
CA SER A 196 -0.18 -27.30 -22.04
C SER A 196 -0.71 -28.23 -23.13
N SER A 197 -1.46 -27.68 -24.09
CA SER A 197 -1.98 -28.43 -25.23
C SER A 197 -0.86 -28.98 -26.12
N LEU A 198 0.14 -28.16 -26.44
CA LEU A 198 1.29 -28.59 -27.25
C LEU A 198 2.15 -29.62 -26.52
N ALA A 199 2.38 -29.45 -25.21
CA ALA A 199 3.09 -30.41 -24.39
C ALA A 199 2.39 -31.77 -24.37
N ALA A 200 1.05 -31.79 -24.24
CA ALA A 200 0.27 -33.02 -24.33
C ALA A 200 0.40 -33.70 -25.69
N GLN A 201 0.36 -32.94 -26.79
CA GLN A 201 0.55 -33.48 -28.14
C GLN A 201 1.96 -34.07 -28.33
N ILE A 202 3.01 -33.41 -27.82
CA ILE A 202 4.38 -33.93 -27.90
C ILE A 202 4.49 -35.25 -27.14
N LEU A 203 3.93 -35.33 -25.92
CA LEU A 203 3.92 -36.56 -25.13
C LEU A 203 3.16 -37.69 -25.83
N GLN A 204 2.00 -37.39 -26.41
CA GLN A 204 1.19 -38.35 -27.15
C GLN A 204 1.94 -38.89 -28.37
N ASN A 205 2.54 -38.01 -29.17
CA ASN A 205 3.33 -38.39 -30.34
C ASN A 205 4.54 -39.25 -29.95
N ALA A 206 5.20 -38.93 -28.82
CA ALA A 206 6.32 -39.74 -28.31
C ALA A 206 5.88 -41.16 -27.92
N VAL A 207 4.70 -41.31 -27.30
CA VAL A 207 4.12 -42.62 -26.97
C VAL A 207 3.75 -43.41 -28.23
N GLU A 208 3.19 -42.75 -29.24
CA GLU A 208 2.85 -43.38 -30.52
C GLU A 208 4.10 -43.85 -31.27
N MET A 209 5.17 -43.06 -31.25
CA MET A 209 6.46 -43.46 -31.81
C MET A 209 7.05 -44.70 -31.11
N ASP A 210 7.01 -44.76 -29.77
CA ASP A 210 7.49 -45.92 -29.01
C ASP A 210 6.67 -47.18 -29.29
N ARG A 211 5.34 -47.05 -29.42
CA ARG A 211 4.46 -48.16 -29.81
C ARG A 211 4.75 -48.65 -31.23
N SER A 212 4.95 -47.74 -32.17
CA SER A 212 5.27 -48.08 -33.57
C SER A 212 6.62 -48.80 -33.67
N ALA A 213 7.65 -48.30 -32.97
CA ALA A 213 8.96 -48.95 -32.92
C ALA A 213 8.91 -50.36 -32.33
N LYS A 214 8.11 -50.59 -31.28
CA LYS A 214 7.88 -51.91 -30.69
C LYS A 214 7.15 -52.86 -31.65
N SER A 215 6.16 -52.37 -32.40
CA SER A 215 5.44 -53.18 -33.40
C SER A 215 6.35 -53.63 -34.55
N GLN A 216 7.19 -52.73 -35.08
CA GLN A 216 8.16 -53.06 -36.14
C GLN A 216 9.20 -54.08 -35.67
N SER A 217 9.70 -53.95 -34.43
CA SER A 217 10.64 -54.94 -33.86
C SER A 217 10.01 -56.34 -33.73
N ILE A 218 8.73 -56.42 -33.33
CA ILE A 218 8.01 -57.69 -33.22
C ILE A 218 7.75 -58.31 -34.60
N ASP A 219 7.38 -57.50 -35.59
CA ASP A 219 7.11 -57.99 -36.94
C ASP A 219 8.39 -58.44 -37.64
N ASP A 220 9.52 -57.74 -37.44
CA ASP A 220 10.84 -58.17 -37.91
C ASP A 220 11.28 -59.49 -37.25
N ALA A 221 11.04 -59.65 -35.94
CA ALA A 221 11.32 -60.89 -35.23
C ALA A 221 10.46 -62.06 -35.75
N ARG A 222 9.17 -61.83 -36.02
CA ARG A 222 8.26 -62.81 -36.62
C ARG A 222 8.66 -63.19 -38.04
N ALA A 223 9.07 -62.22 -38.86
CA ALA A 223 9.57 -62.47 -40.22
C ALA A 223 10.81 -63.39 -40.20
N LYS A 224 11.78 -63.09 -39.32
CA LYS A 224 12.99 -63.93 -39.14
C LYS A 224 12.67 -65.35 -38.69
N LEU A 225 11.71 -65.53 -37.77
CA LEU A 225 11.26 -66.86 -37.34
C LEU A 225 10.57 -67.64 -38.48
N ARG A 226 9.78 -66.96 -39.30
CA ARG A 226 9.08 -67.57 -40.44
C ARG A 226 10.06 -68.03 -41.53
N SER A 227 11.09 -67.23 -41.84
CA SER A 227 12.18 -67.60 -42.75
C SER A 227 13.00 -68.77 -42.20
N ARG A 228 13.27 -68.81 -40.89
CA ARG A 228 14.01 -69.90 -40.26
C ARG A 228 13.26 -71.23 -40.27
N SER A 229 11.92 -71.21 -40.18
CA SER A 229 11.08 -72.41 -40.30
C SER A 229 11.06 -72.95 -41.74
N HIS A 230 11.01 -72.05 -42.75
CA HIS A 230 11.05 -72.44 -44.16
C HIS A 230 12.37 -73.12 -44.54
N ASN A 231 13.51 -72.62 -44.03
CA ASN A 231 14.82 -73.21 -44.28
C ASN A 231 15.03 -74.57 -43.58
N PHE A 232 14.19 -74.92 -42.60
CA PHE A 232 14.28 -76.21 -41.90
C PHE A 232 13.62 -77.37 -42.64
N HIS A 233 12.74 -77.10 -43.62
CA HIS A 233 12.09 -78.13 -44.44
C HIS A 233 12.90 -78.51 -45.70
N GLU A 234 13.84 -77.68 -46.16
CA GLU A 234 14.72 -78.00 -47.30
C GLU A 234 15.94 -78.87 -46.93
N ALA A 235 16.27 -79.00 -45.63
CA ALA A 235 17.45 -79.76 -45.17
C ALA A 235 17.18 -81.26 -44.90
N LYS A 236 15.98 -81.78 -45.24
CA LYS A 236 15.61 -83.20 -45.07
C LYS A 236 15.06 -83.81 -46.37
N THR A 237 15.83 -83.75 -47.44
CA THR A 237 15.66 -84.63 -48.59
C THR A 237 17.03 -85.06 -49.08
N TYR A 238 17.50 -86.17 -48.52
CA TYR A 238 18.47 -87.09 -49.12
C TYR A 238 17.79 -88.45 -49.21
#